data_AF-A0ABC8BZI8-F1
#
_entry.id   AF-A0ABC8BZI8-F1
#
_cell.length_a   1.000
_cell.length_b   1.000
_cell.length_c   1.000
_cell.angle_alpha   90.00
_cell.angle_beta   90.00
_cell.angle_gamma   90.00
#
_symmetry.space_group_name_H-M   'P 1'
#
loop_
_entity.id
_entity.type
_entity.pdbx_description
1 polymer ?
#
loop_
_entity_poly.entity_id
_entity_poly.type
_entity_poly.pdbx_seq_one_letter_code
_entity_poly.pdbx_strand_id
1 'polypeptide(L)'
;MRPDRVRRLACAVTAVAALALLSGCGAAGGLESAGEAPSAVEPARLWPDLPPASAAPYDYGEGETARIPGIRVPGDDVRRLDPVAVTQAGLKARTARDSGLDELPDGTVRQIRACRTAPDDCPVLDPYYFDLTGDGRDELVLGIRMPERQLAVRAYRAEGGELTRIMSTSDAVISVERAGRDLVLRAPSVISGYEYRTAWSWDERQQAMLATRDEILRAPERRGDTDRDRSPSPSSSASATGSPSASANDSSASADPSPSSDGR
;
A
#
# COMPACT_ATOMS: atom_id res chain seq x y z
N MET A 1 45.44 34.31 45.82
CA MET A 1 44.28 33.56 45.29
C MET A 1 44.67 32.10 45.19
N ARG A 2 44.04 31.21 45.98
CA ARG A 2 44.47 29.81 46.14
C ARG A 2 43.86 28.91 45.05
N PRO A 3 44.68 28.20 44.24
CA PRO A 3 44.22 27.40 43.09
C PRO A 3 43.47 26.12 43.48
N ASP A 4 43.50 25.73 44.75
CA ASP A 4 42.91 24.47 45.24
C ASP A 4 41.37 24.48 45.30
N ARG A 5 40.75 25.66 45.36
CA ARG A 5 39.28 25.78 45.40
C ARG A 5 38.65 25.55 44.02
N VAL A 6 39.33 25.96 42.96
CA VAL A 6 38.84 25.84 41.58
C VAL A 6 38.86 24.37 41.13
N ARG A 7 39.87 23.60 41.55
CA ARG A 7 40.02 22.19 41.19
C ARG A 7 39.01 21.27 41.90
N ARG A 8 38.59 21.61 43.13
CA ARG A 8 37.58 20.83 43.88
C ARG A 8 36.16 21.07 43.37
N LEU A 9 35.85 22.29 42.92
CA LEU A 9 34.57 22.62 42.28
C LEU A 9 34.41 21.93 40.92
N ALA A 10 35.48 21.86 40.12
CA ALA A 10 35.45 21.19 38.82
C ALA A 10 35.17 19.68 38.95
N CYS A 11 35.82 18.96 39.87
CA CYS A 11 35.59 17.53 40.08
C CYS A 11 34.17 17.21 40.59
N ALA A 12 33.61 18.06 41.46
CA ALA A 12 32.26 17.87 42.00
C ALA A 12 31.18 18.04 40.90
N VAL A 13 31.34 19.00 40.00
CA VAL A 13 30.40 19.24 38.90
C VAL A 13 30.44 18.10 37.88
N THR A 14 31.61 17.55 37.55
CA THR A 14 31.72 16.37 36.67
C THR A 14 31.16 15.09 37.29
N ALA A 15 31.28 14.89 38.60
CA ALA A 15 30.73 13.71 39.26
C ALA A 15 29.19 13.74 39.29
N VAL A 16 28.59 14.92 39.51
CA VAL A 16 27.13 15.10 39.49
C VAL A 16 26.57 14.97 38.07
N ALA A 17 27.27 15.47 37.04
CA ALA A 17 26.87 15.31 35.65
C ALA A 17 26.96 13.84 35.16
N ALA A 18 27.95 13.08 35.62
CA ALA A 18 28.08 11.65 35.32
C ALA A 18 26.99 10.80 35.98
N LEU A 19 26.52 11.18 37.17
CA LEU A 19 25.40 10.52 37.86
C LEU A 19 24.04 10.80 37.21
N ALA A 20 23.84 11.99 36.61
CA ALA A 20 22.61 12.33 35.90
C ALA A 20 22.43 11.60 34.56
N LEU A 21 23.52 11.12 33.95
CA LEU A 21 23.48 10.30 32.72
C LEU A 21 23.13 8.83 32.97
N LEU A 22 23.12 8.38 34.23
CA LEU A 22 22.75 7.02 34.63
C LEU A 22 21.27 6.88 35.03
N SER A 23 20.53 7.99 35.16
CA SER A 23 19.10 8.01 35.51
C SER A 23 18.19 8.28 34.31
N GLY A 24 18.63 7.91 33.10
CA GLY A 24 17.82 7.93 31.89
C GLY A 24 16.81 6.78 31.87
N CYS A 25 15.61 7.05 32.38
CA CYS A 25 14.34 6.32 32.29
C CYS A 25 14.29 5.12 31.32
N GLY A 26 14.61 3.94 31.84
CA GLY A 26 13.99 2.68 31.44
C GLY A 26 12.94 2.27 32.48
N ALA A 27 11.96 3.14 32.77
CA ALA A 27 10.72 2.67 33.38
C ALA A 27 9.94 1.93 32.29
N ALA A 28 10.45 0.78 31.88
CA ALA A 28 9.64 -0.21 31.21
C ALA A 28 8.50 -0.49 32.19
N GLY A 29 7.29 -0.02 31.87
CA GLY A 29 6.10 -0.45 32.59
C GLY A 29 6.19 -1.95 32.73
N GLY A 30 6.19 -2.43 33.98
CA GLY A 30 6.43 -3.83 34.26
C GLY A 30 5.56 -4.67 33.34
N LEU A 31 6.16 -5.65 32.67
CA LEU A 31 5.41 -6.57 31.82
C LEU A 31 4.37 -7.25 32.72
N GLU A 32 3.14 -6.79 32.61
CA GLU A 32 2.03 -7.36 33.33
C GLU A 32 1.71 -8.69 32.66
N SER A 33 1.77 -9.77 33.43
CA SER A 33 1.43 -11.08 32.92
C SER A 33 -0.01 -11.04 32.42
N ALA A 34 -0.24 -11.41 31.15
CA ALA A 34 -1.58 -11.57 30.60
C ALA A 34 -2.31 -12.82 31.15
N GLY A 35 -1.74 -13.45 32.19
CA GLY A 35 -2.18 -14.73 32.73
C GLY A 35 -1.41 -15.90 32.13
N GLU A 36 -1.79 -17.10 32.54
CA GLU A 36 -1.24 -18.34 32.01
C GLU A 36 -1.69 -18.51 30.55
N ALA A 37 -0.73 -18.70 29.64
CA ALA A 37 -1.07 -18.99 28.26
C ALA A 37 -1.83 -20.33 28.20
N PRO A 38 -2.93 -20.43 27.43
CA PRO A 38 -3.61 -21.70 27.22
C PRO A 38 -2.61 -22.76 26.77
N SER A 39 -2.74 -23.99 27.30
CA SER A 39 -1.97 -25.11 26.78
C SER A 39 -2.28 -25.33 25.31
N ALA A 40 -1.25 -25.61 24.51
CA ALA A 40 -1.43 -25.90 23.09
C ALA A 40 -2.31 -27.15 22.94
N VAL A 41 -3.43 -27.00 22.24
CA VAL A 41 -4.28 -28.13 21.84
C VAL A 41 -3.81 -28.57 20.46
N GLU A 42 -3.31 -29.80 20.34
CA GLU A 42 -2.94 -30.33 19.04
C GLU A 42 -4.19 -30.60 18.17
N PRO A 43 -4.09 -30.40 16.85
CA PRO A 43 -5.18 -30.76 15.94
C PRO A 43 -5.54 -32.24 16.06
N ALA A 44 -6.79 -32.55 16.40
CA ALA A 44 -7.28 -33.92 16.39
C ALA A 44 -7.45 -34.40 14.94
N ARG A 45 -6.88 -35.57 14.62
CA ARG A 45 -7.10 -36.20 13.32
C ARG A 45 -8.48 -36.86 13.29
N LEU A 46 -9.41 -36.28 12.53
CA LEU A 46 -10.79 -36.80 12.44
C LEU A 46 -10.91 -38.09 11.61
N TRP A 47 -10.05 -38.26 10.59
CA TRP A 47 -10.05 -39.43 9.70
C TRP A 47 -8.62 -39.96 9.48
N PRO A 48 -8.11 -40.82 10.39
CA PRO A 48 -6.73 -41.27 10.34
C PRO A 48 -6.37 -42.16 9.16
N ASP A 49 -7.36 -42.88 8.61
CA ASP A 49 -7.15 -43.89 7.57
C ASP A 49 -7.30 -43.34 6.15
N LEU A 50 -7.40 -42.01 5.98
CA LEU A 50 -7.45 -41.42 4.64
C LEU A 50 -6.16 -41.76 3.87
N PRO A 51 -6.27 -42.26 2.63
CA PRO A 51 -5.10 -42.54 1.82
C PRO A 51 -4.35 -41.23 1.51
N PRO A 52 -3.03 -41.28 1.27
CA PRO A 52 -2.28 -40.12 0.82
C PRO A 52 -2.89 -39.48 -0.42
N ALA A 53 -2.75 -38.16 -0.56
CA ALA A 53 -3.15 -37.46 -1.77
C ALA A 53 -2.48 -38.11 -3.00
N SER A 54 -3.31 -38.50 -3.98
CA SER A 54 -2.86 -39.22 -5.18
C SER A 54 -2.57 -38.32 -6.37
N ALA A 55 -2.99 -37.06 -6.31
CA ALA A 55 -2.78 -36.05 -7.34
C ALA A 55 -2.63 -34.67 -6.71
N ALA A 56 -1.98 -33.77 -7.45
CA ALA A 56 -1.96 -32.35 -7.09
C ALA A 56 -3.40 -31.78 -7.17
N PRO A 57 -3.75 -30.83 -6.28
CA PRO A 57 -5.00 -30.09 -6.39
C PRO A 57 -5.06 -29.28 -7.70
N TYR A 58 -6.26 -28.79 -8.03
CA TYR A 58 -6.47 -27.90 -9.16
C TYR A 58 -5.53 -26.69 -9.08
N ASP A 59 -4.78 -26.45 -10.15
CA ASP A 59 -3.83 -25.35 -10.26
C ASP A 59 -4.59 -24.07 -10.65
N TYR A 60 -4.61 -23.10 -9.75
CA TYR A 60 -5.25 -21.80 -9.99
C TYR A 60 -4.36 -20.85 -10.83
N GLY A 61 -3.26 -21.34 -11.41
CA GLY A 61 -2.28 -20.53 -12.13
C GLY A 61 -1.37 -19.72 -11.19
N GLU A 62 -1.48 -19.96 -9.89
CA GLU A 62 -0.73 -19.30 -8.84
C GLU A 62 0.74 -19.74 -8.92
N GLY A 63 1.61 -18.81 -9.30
CA GLY A 63 3.05 -19.07 -9.45
C GLY A 63 3.53 -19.27 -10.88
N GLU A 64 2.66 -19.07 -11.88
CA GLU A 64 3.12 -19.02 -13.27
C GLU A 64 4.03 -17.80 -13.52
N THR A 65 5.19 -18.06 -14.11
CA THR A 65 6.15 -17.03 -14.51
C THR A 65 6.28 -16.96 -16.02
N ALA A 66 6.65 -15.79 -16.54
CA ALA A 66 6.88 -15.60 -17.97
C ALA A 66 8.08 -14.69 -18.21
N ARG A 67 9.02 -15.16 -19.04
CA ARG A 67 10.11 -14.31 -19.53
C ARG A 67 9.53 -13.24 -20.46
N ILE A 68 9.97 -12.00 -20.30
CA ILE A 68 9.51 -10.88 -21.10
C ILE A 68 10.42 -10.72 -22.33
N PRO A 69 9.90 -11.00 -23.54
CA PRO A 69 10.73 -11.03 -24.73
C PRO A 69 11.18 -9.61 -25.14
N GLY A 70 12.45 -9.47 -25.51
CA GLY A 70 12.99 -8.23 -26.08
C GLY A 70 13.27 -7.12 -25.06
N ILE A 71 13.12 -7.39 -23.76
CA ILE A 71 13.55 -6.49 -22.69
C ILE A 71 14.88 -6.97 -22.11
N ARG A 72 15.86 -6.06 -22.08
CA ARG A 72 17.14 -6.26 -21.41
C ARG A 72 17.23 -5.33 -20.22
N VAL A 73 17.79 -5.82 -19.12
CA VAL A 73 17.94 -5.06 -17.88
C VAL A 73 19.42 -4.99 -17.48
N PRO A 74 20.23 -4.11 -18.09
CA PRO A 74 21.65 -4.03 -17.76
C PRO A 74 21.87 -3.73 -16.27
N GLY A 75 22.66 -4.58 -15.60
CA GLY A 75 22.91 -4.49 -14.16
C GLY A 75 21.70 -4.83 -13.28
N ASP A 76 20.67 -5.46 -13.87
CA ASP A 76 19.40 -5.82 -13.23
C ASP A 76 18.65 -4.62 -12.60
N ASP A 77 18.93 -3.40 -13.09
CA ASP A 77 18.26 -2.18 -12.62
C ASP A 77 16.93 -1.93 -13.35
N VAL A 78 15.84 -2.42 -12.75
CA VAL A 78 14.48 -2.28 -13.29
C VAL A 78 13.98 -0.83 -13.32
N ARG A 79 14.59 0.09 -12.56
CA ARG A 79 14.16 1.51 -12.50
C ARG A 79 14.44 2.26 -13.79
N ARG A 80 15.29 1.70 -14.66
CA ARG A 80 15.64 2.26 -15.97
C ARG A 80 14.71 1.80 -17.09
N LEU A 81 13.78 0.89 -16.81
CA LEU A 81 12.88 0.35 -17.81
C LEU A 81 11.75 1.33 -18.12
N ASP A 82 11.38 1.43 -19.39
CA ASP A 82 10.14 2.09 -19.83
C ASP A 82 8.95 1.18 -19.47
N PRO A 83 8.05 1.58 -18.53
CA PRO A 83 6.94 0.75 -18.10
C PRO A 83 6.01 0.39 -19.25
N VAL A 84 5.80 1.30 -20.22
CA VAL A 84 4.98 1.03 -21.41
C VAL A 84 5.65 -0.01 -22.30
N ALA A 85 6.97 0.08 -22.50
CA ALA A 85 7.71 -0.93 -23.27
C ALA A 85 7.65 -2.32 -22.61
N VAL A 86 7.77 -2.39 -21.28
CA VAL A 86 7.63 -3.64 -20.52
C VAL A 86 6.23 -4.22 -20.70
N THR A 87 5.18 -3.42 -20.55
CA THR A 87 3.80 -3.90 -20.75
C THR A 87 3.57 -4.38 -22.19
N GLN A 88 4.04 -3.64 -23.19
CA GLN A 88 3.91 -4.01 -24.60
C GLN A 88 4.66 -5.31 -24.94
N ALA A 89 5.86 -5.49 -24.40
CA ALA A 89 6.62 -6.73 -24.54
C ALA A 89 5.92 -7.90 -23.83
N GLY A 90 5.33 -7.65 -22.67
CA GLY A 90 4.56 -8.62 -21.88
C GLY A 90 3.37 -9.22 -22.62
N LEU A 91 2.76 -8.51 -23.57
CA LEU A 91 1.69 -9.05 -24.44
C LEU A 91 2.12 -10.24 -25.30
N LYS A 92 3.44 -10.43 -25.47
CA LYS A 92 4.03 -11.54 -26.23
C LYS A 92 4.61 -12.63 -25.32
N ALA A 93 4.66 -12.39 -24.02
CA ALA A 93 5.18 -13.33 -23.05
C ALA A 93 4.23 -14.53 -22.95
N ARG A 94 4.80 -15.73 -22.84
CA ARG A 94 4.07 -16.98 -22.69
C ARG A 94 4.49 -17.61 -21.37
N THR A 95 3.51 -18.07 -20.59
CA THR A 95 3.80 -18.95 -19.46
C THR A 95 3.95 -20.38 -19.99
N ALA A 96 4.56 -21.26 -19.20
CA ALA A 96 4.72 -22.66 -19.59
C ALA A 96 3.39 -23.43 -19.66
N ARG A 97 2.32 -22.89 -19.07
CA ARG A 97 1.06 -23.62 -18.84
C ARG A 97 -0.20 -22.91 -19.34
N ASP A 98 -0.09 -21.64 -19.77
CA ASP A 98 -1.16 -20.78 -20.31
C ASP A 98 -2.55 -21.17 -19.77
N SER A 99 -2.75 -20.99 -18.46
CA SER A 99 -3.96 -21.41 -17.73
C SER A 99 -5.24 -20.66 -18.14
N GLY A 100 -5.16 -19.72 -19.09
CA GLY A 100 -6.31 -18.98 -19.63
C GLY A 100 -6.87 -17.90 -18.70
N LEU A 101 -6.33 -17.74 -17.48
CA LEU A 101 -6.79 -16.77 -16.47
C LEU A 101 -6.14 -15.39 -16.60
N ASP A 102 -5.19 -15.24 -17.53
CA ASP A 102 -4.22 -14.13 -17.54
C ASP A 102 -4.37 -13.18 -18.75
N GLU A 103 -5.48 -13.28 -19.49
CA GLU A 103 -5.72 -12.51 -20.70
C GLU A 103 -6.28 -11.11 -20.40
N LEU A 104 -5.62 -10.10 -20.97
CA LEU A 104 -6.15 -8.74 -21.02
C LEU A 104 -7.22 -8.65 -22.12
N PRO A 105 -8.34 -7.94 -21.91
CA PRO A 105 -9.34 -7.74 -22.95
C PRO A 105 -8.75 -7.10 -24.21
N ASP A 106 -9.24 -7.46 -25.40
CA ASP A 106 -8.77 -6.93 -26.68
C ASP A 106 -8.74 -5.39 -26.73
N GLY A 107 -9.72 -4.75 -26.10
CA GLY A 107 -9.77 -3.29 -25.96
C GLY A 107 -8.54 -2.74 -25.22
N THR A 108 -8.22 -3.32 -24.06
CA THR A 108 -7.04 -2.97 -23.25
C THR A 108 -5.76 -3.23 -24.04
N VAL A 109 -5.66 -4.35 -24.75
CA VAL A 109 -4.50 -4.68 -25.60
C VAL A 109 -4.28 -3.62 -26.68
N ARG A 110 -5.34 -3.13 -27.33
CA ARG A 110 -5.24 -2.05 -28.31
C ARG A 110 -4.77 -0.74 -27.68
N GLN A 111 -5.29 -0.38 -26.52
CA GLN A 111 -4.87 0.83 -25.79
C GLN A 111 -3.39 0.77 -25.39
N ILE A 112 -2.93 -0.36 -24.85
CA ILE A 112 -1.50 -0.59 -24.52
C ILE A 112 -0.60 -0.36 -25.75
N ARG A 113 -0.99 -0.89 -26.92
CA ARG A 113 -0.23 -0.71 -28.16
C ARG A 113 -0.20 0.76 -28.61
N ALA A 114 -1.23 1.52 -28.31
CA ALA A 114 -1.37 2.92 -28.68
C ALA A 114 -0.73 3.91 -27.68
N CYS A 115 -0.27 3.48 -26.50
CA CYS A 115 0.24 4.36 -25.44
C CYS A 115 1.27 5.41 -25.91
N ARG A 116 2.10 5.11 -26.91
CA ARG A 116 3.09 6.08 -27.43
C ARG A 116 2.48 7.17 -28.31
N THR A 117 1.38 6.87 -28.97
CA THR A 117 0.67 7.78 -29.88
C THR A 117 -0.55 8.44 -29.22
N ALA A 118 -1.05 7.85 -28.14
CA ALA A 118 -2.17 8.33 -27.34
C ALA A 118 -1.84 8.15 -25.83
N PRO A 119 -0.93 8.97 -25.28
CA PRO A 119 -0.47 8.83 -23.90
C PRO A 119 -1.58 9.05 -22.87
N ASP A 120 -2.53 9.96 -23.17
CA ASP A 120 -3.65 10.28 -22.27
C ASP A 120 -4.63 9.10 -22.11
N ASP A 121 -4.68 8.20 -23.11
CA ASP A 121 -5.52 7.00 -23.11
C ASP A 121 -4.75 5.74 -22.65
N CYS A 122 -3.48 5.87 -22.25
CA CYS A 122 -2.66 4.73 -21.86
C CYS A 122 -3.15 4.13 -20.53
N PRO A 123 -3.50 2.82 -20.47
CA PRO A 123 -4.04 2.21 -19.27
C PRO A 123 -2.94 1.82 -18.26
N VAL A 124 -1.66 1.96 -18.64
CA VAL A 124 -0.52 1.63 -17.79
C VAL A 124 -0.33 2.71 -16.73
N LEU A 125 -0.34 2.29 -15.46
CA LEU A 125 -0.11 3.19 -14.32
C LEU A 125 1.38 3.43 -14.07
N ASP A 126 1.67 4.43 -13.24
CA ASP A 126 3.02 4.68 -12.76
C ASP A 126 3.60 3.43 -12.07
N PRO A 127 4.89 3.12 -12.32
CA PRO A 127 5.54 1.96 -11.74
C PRO A 127 5.90 2.19 -10.27
N TYR A 128 5.93 1.09 -9.52
CA TYR A 128 6.51 1.06 -8.18
C TYR A 128 7.68 0.08 -8.13
N TYR A 129 8.64 0.36 -7.25
CA TYR A 129 9.91 -0.38 -7.16
C TYR A 129 10.23 -0.72 -5.70
N PHE A 130 10.26 -2.00 -5.38
CA PHE A 130 10.52 -2.49 -4.03
C PHE A 130 11.23 -3.85 -4.07
N ASP A 131 12.12 -4.10 -3.14
CA ASP A 131 12.69 -5.43 -2.88
C ASP A 131 11.61 -6.37 -2.28
N LEU A 132 11.02 -7.20 -3.14
CA LEU A 132 10.02 -8.21 -2.80
C LEU A 132 10.68 -9.57 -2.50
N THR A 133 11.86 -9.83 -3.08
CA THR A 133 12.55 -11.12 -2.95
C THR A 133 13.43 -11.21 -1.70
N GLY A 134 13.90 -10.07 -1.21
CA GLY A 134 14.87 -9.94 -0.12
C GLY A 134 16.33 -10.05 -0.57
N ASP A 135 16.62 -9.95 -1.87
CA ASP A 135 17.98 -10.02 -2.41
C ASP A 135 18.69 -8.65 -2.46
N GLY A 136 18.01 -7.59 -1.99
CA GLY A 136 18.50 -6.21 -1.96
C GLY A 136 18.34 -5.47 -3.28
N ARG A 137 17.68 -6.06 -4.29
CA ARG A 137 17.34 -5.41 -5.56
C ARG A 137 15.85 -5.17 -5.63
N ASP A 138 15.46 -4.06 -6.24
CA ASP A 138 14.05 -3.77 -6.41
C ASP A 138 13.45 -4.61 -7.55
N GLU A 139 12.27 -5.16 -7.31
CA GLU A 139 11.35 -5.61 -8.36
C GLU A 139 10.49 -4.46 -8.89
N LEU A 140 10.03 -4.58 -10.14
CA LEU A 140 9.09 -3.63 -10.77
C LEU A 140 7.66 -4.13 -10.59
N VAL A 141 6.78 -3.27 -10.07
CA VAL A 141 5.33 -3.50 -9.97
C VAL A 141 4.58 -2.53 -10.88
N LEU A 142 3.69 -3.07 -11.73
CA LEU A 142 2.87 -2.32 -12.68
C LEU A 142 1.39 -2.62 -12.49
N GLY A 143 0.58 -1.57 -12.60
CA GLY A 143 -0.87 -1.68 -12.74
C GLY A 143 -1.32 -1.36 -14.17
N ILE A 144 -2.32 -2.09 -14.67
CA ILE A 144 -2.94 -1.85 -15.97
C ILE A 144 -4.45 -1.73 -15.76
N ARG A 145 -5.01 -0.54 -16.00
CA ARG A 145 -6.46 -0.33 -15.91
C ARG A 145 -7.19 -1.16 -16.96
N MET A 146 -8.30 -1.75 -16.55
CA MET A 146 -9.19 -2.51 -17.41
C MET A 146 -10.63 -1.98 -17.28
N PRO A 147 -11.54 -2.39 -18.19
CA PRO A 147 -12.97 -2.11 -18.05
C PRO A 147 -13.53 -2.54 -16.68
N GLU A 148 -14.71 -2.02 -16.33
CA GLU A 148 -15.44 -2.42 -15.11
C GLU A 148 -14.66 -2.18 -13.81
N ARG A 149 -13.76 -1.19 -13.81
CA ARG A 149 -12.90 -0.82 -12.67
C ARG A 149 -11.96 -1.96 -12.22
N GLN A 150 -11.67 -2.89 -13.12
CA GLN A 150 -10.64 -3.89 -12.85
C GLN A 150 -9.24 -3.31 -13.04
N LEU A 151 -8.28 -3.90 -12.33
CA LEU A 151 -6.86 -3.59 -12.41
C LEU A 151 -6.09 -4.90 -12.54
N ALA A 152 -5.31 -5.02 -13.61
CA ALA A 152 -4.31 -6.08 -13.71
C ALA A 152 -3.05 -5.61 -12.98
N VAL A 153 -2.59 -6.37 -11.99
CA VAL A 153 -1.35 -6.12 -11.25
C VAL A 153 -0.30 -7.13 -11.70
N ARG A 154 0.91 -6.64 -11.97
CA ARG A 154 2.03 -7.43 -12.50
C ARG A 154 3.28 -7.09 -11.70
N ALA A 155 4.08 -8.09 -11.34
CA ALA A 155 5.40 -7.88 -10.74
C ALA A 155 6.48 -8.56 -11.58
N TYR A 156 7.64 -7.91 -11.69
CA TYR A 156 8.74 -8.33 -12.54
C TYR A 156 10.06 -8.29 -11.78
N ARG A 157 10.83 -9.38 -11.91
CA ARG A 157 12.19 -9.51 -11.40
C ARG A 157 13.19 -9.47 -12.54
N ALA A 158 14.29 -8.78 -12.33
CA ALA A 158 15.42 -8.80 -13.24
C ALA A 158 16.51 -9.72 -12.71
N GLU A 159 17.00 -10.62 -13.56
CA GLU A 159 18.11 -11.51 -13.21
C GLU A 159 18.93 -11.85 -14.46
N GLY A 160 20.26 -11.74 -14.34
CA GLY A 160 21.15 -12.06 -15.45
C GLY A 160 20.92 -11.17 -16.69
N GLY A 161 20.42 -9.95 -16.49
CA GLY A 161 20.09 -9.02 -17.56
C GLY A 161 18.77 -9.30 -18.29
N GLU A 162 17.98 -10.24 -17.79
CA GLU A 162 16.69 -10.67 -18.36
C GLU A 162 15.55 -10.25 -17.41
N LEU A 163 14.37 -9.98 -17.96
CA LEU A 163 13.18 -9.63 -17.18
C LEU A 163 12.19 -10.80 -17.16
N THR A 164 11.75 -11.19 -15.97
CA THR A 164 10.75 -12.25 -15.76
C THR A 164 9.56 -11.67 -15.01
N ARG A 165 8.34 -11.87 -15.52
CA ARG A 165 7.11 -11.67 -14.75
C ARG A 165 7.02 -12.78 -13.70
N ILE A 166 6.99 -12.38 -12.44
CA ILE A 166 6.92 -13.27 -11.27
C ILE A 166 5.57 -13.22 -10.56
N MET A 167 4.71 -12.26 -10.89
CA MET A 167 3.33 -12.16 -10.40
C MET A 167 2.43 -11.68 -11.53
N SER A 168 1.25 -12.29 -11.64
CA SER A 168 0.21 -11.89 -12.59
C SER A 168 -1.16 -12.15 -11.98
N THR A 169 -1.92 -11.08 -11.75
CA THR A 169 -3.29 -11.18 -11.22
C THR A 169 -4.14 -10.01 -11.68
N SER A 170 -5.47 -10.17 -11.66
CA SER A 170 -6.42 -9.15 -12.06
C SER A 170 -7.65 -9.20 -11.17
N ASP A 171 -8.08 -8.05 -10.65
CA ASP A 171 -9.27 -7.98 -9.79
C ASP A 171 -9.90 -6.58 -9.84
N ALA A 172 -11.08 -6.39 -9.24
CA ALA A 172 -11.70 -5.10 -8.94
C ALA A 172 -10.98 -4.39 -7.77
N VAL A 173 -9.68 -4.16 -7.93
CA VAL A 173 -8.78 -3.69 -6.86
C VAL A 173 -9.21 -2.34 -6.28
N ILE A 174 -9.39 -2.32 -4.96
CA ILE A 174 -9.61 -1.14 -4.12
C ILE A 174 -8.27 -0.48 -3.79
N SER A 175 -7.28 -1.27 -3.35
CA SER A 175 -5.92 -0.80 -3.08
C SER A 175 -4.88 -1.89 -3.32
N VAL A 176 -3.66 -1.45 -3.68
CA VAL A 176 -2.45 -2.26 -3.68
C VAL A 176 -1.52 -1.67 -2.63
N GLU A 177 -1.18 -2.46 -1.62
CA GLU A 177 -0.40 -2.03 -0.46
C GLU A 177 0.86 -2.86 -0.35
N ARG A 178 1.96 -2.25 0.10
CA ARG A 178 3.18 -2.99 0.46
C ARG A 178 3.18 -3.22 1.97
N ALA A 179 3.34 -4.47 2.39
CA ALA A 179 3.50 -4.85 3.79
C ALA A 179 4.76 -5.70 3.95
N GLY A 180 5.85 -5.07 4.38
CA GLY A 180 7.16 -5.73 4.36
C GLY A 180 7.57 -6.06 2.92
N ARG A 181 7.73 -7.35 2.63
CA ARG A 181 8.03 -7.89 1.28
C ARG A 181 6.80 -8.34 0.51
N ASP A 182 5.62 -8.21 1.11
CA ASP A 182 4.39 -8.71 0.53
C ASP A 182 3.66 -7.60 -0.23
N LEU A 183 3.01 -7.97 -1.34
CA LEU A 183 2.03 -7.14 -2.01
C LEU A 183 0.63 -7.56 -1.56
N VAL A 184 -0.09 -6.64 -0.96
CA VAL A 184 -1.45 -6.88 -0.44
C VAL A 184 -2.45 -6.21 -1.36
N LEU A 185 -3.29 -7.01 -2.00
CA LEU A 185 -4.40 -6.53 -2.82
C LEU A 185 -5.67 -6.54 -1.98
N ARG A 186 -6.42 -5.44 -2.02
CA ARG A 186 -7.77 -5.37 -1.48
C ARG A 186 -8.77 -5.30 -2.62
N ALA A 187 -9.83 -6.08 -2.53
CA ALA A 187 -10.89 -6.15 -3.53
C ALA A 187 -12.25 -6.36 -2.84
N PRO A 188 -13.38 -5.94 -3.44
CA PRO A 188 -14.69 -6.22 -2.87
C PRO A 188 -14.95 -7.72 -2.80
N SER A 189 -15.58 -8.18 -1.72
CA SER A 189 -16.03 -9.57 -1.61
C SER A 189 -17.39 -9.76 -2.29
N VAL A 190 -17.70 -11.01 -2.64
CA VAL A 190 -19.07 -11.44 -2.98
C VAL A 190 -20.03 -11.34 -1.79
N ILE A 191 -19.49 -11.32 -0.57
CA ILE A 191 -20.27 -11.10 0.65
C ILE A 191 -20.43 -9.60 0.87
N SER A 192 -21.67 -9.11 0.83
CA SER A 192 -21.99 -7.69 1.01
C SER A 192 -21.41 -7.15 2.33
N GLY A 193 -20.70 -6.02 2.25
CA GLY A 193 -20.04 -5.40 3.39
C GLY A 193 -18.70 -6.03 3.78
N TYR A 194 -18.13 -6.89 2.93
CA TYR A 194 -16.81 -7.47 3.11
C TYR A 194 -15.90 -7.22 1.91
N GLU A 195 -14.60 -7.40 2.14
CA GLU A 195 -13.53 -7.28 1.16
C GLU A 195 -12.59 -8.48 1.28
N TYR A 196 -12.03 -8.90 0.15
CA TYR A 196 -10.86 -9.75 0.12
C TYR A 196 -9.61 -8.93 0.44
N ARG A 197 -8.70 -9.51 1.21
CA ARG A 197 -7.34 -9.02 1.43
C ARG A 197 -6.37 -10.16 1.16
N THR A 198 -5.76 -10.12 -0.02
CA THR A 198 -4.87 -11.19 -0.49
C THR A 198 -3.42 -10.72 -0.43
N ALA A 199 -2.58 -11.43 0.32
CA ALA A 199 -1.15 -11.17 0.45
C ALA A 199 -0.36 -12.09 -0.50
N TRP A 200 0.35 -11.45 -1.42
CA TRP A 200 1.26 -12.07 -2.38
C TRP A 200 2.68 -11.98 -1.84
N SER A 201 3.33 -13.13 -1.70
CA SER A 201 4.67 -13.25 -1.10
C SER A 201 5.60 -14.05 -2.00
N TRP A 202 6.88 -13.72 -1.98
CA TRP A 202 7.90 -14.42 -2.77
C TRP A 202 8.12 -15.84 -2.25
N ASP A 203 8.09 -16.82 -3.16
CA ASP A 203 8.52 -18.20 -2.91
C ASP A 203 9.80 -18.50 -3.69
N GLU A 204 10.90 -18.70 -2.98
CA GLU A 204 12.22 -18.98 -3.56
C GLU A 204 12.26 -20.28 -4.38
N ARG A 205 11.42 -21.26 -4.06
CA ARG A 205 11.43 -22.55 -4.74
C ARG A 205 10.70 -22.49 -6.08
N GLN A 206 9.60 -21.75 -6.15
CA GLN A 206 8.82 -21.54 -7.35
C GLN A 206 9.35 -20.37 -8.20
N GLN A 207 10.18 -19.52 -7.62
CA GLN A 207 10.67 -18.29 -8.25
C GLN A 207 9.51 -17.39 -8.71
N ALA A 208 8.45 -17.31 -7.89
CA ALA A 208 7.22 -16.58 -8.17
C ALA A 208 6.63 -15.97 -6.90
N MET A 209 5.79 -14.94 -7.06
CA MET A 209 4.92 -14.45 -6.00
C MET A 209 3.68 -15.33 -5.93
N LEU A 210 3.37 -15.84 -4.75
CA LEU A 210 2.21 -16.71 -4.51
C LEU A 210 1.21 -16.00 -3.59
N ALA A 211 -0.08 -16.23 -3.80
CA ALA A 211 -1.13 -15.84 -2.87
C ALA A 211 -1.03 -16.69 -1.60
N THR A 212 -0.26 -16.22 -0.62
CA THR A 212 0.05 -16.97 0.61
C THR A 212 -0.99 -16.81 1.71
N ARG A 213 -1.80 -15.74 1.65
CA ARG A 213 -2.86 -15.47 2.61
C ARG A 213 -4.01 -14.79 1.90
N ASP A 214 -5.21 -15.31 2.06
CA ASP A 214 -6.43 -14.69 1.58
C ASP A 214 -7.42 -14.58 2.73
N GLU A 215 -7.85 -13.36 3.04
CA GLU A 215 -8.74 -13.06 4.16
C GLU A 215 -10.01 -12.37 3.68
N ILE A 216 -11.15 -12.75 4.22
CA ILE A 216 -12.40 -12.03 4.04
C ILE A 216 -12.62 -11.16 5.27
N LEU A 217 -12.43 -9.85 5.12
CA LEU A 217 -12.53 -8.89 6.21
C LEU A 217 -13.77 -8.02 6.02
N ARG A 218 -14.35 -7.53 7.11
CA ARG A 218 -15.43 -6.55 7.04
C ARG A 218 -14.88 -5.28 6.37
N ALA A 219 -15.57 -4.80 5.35
CA ALA A 219 -15.23 -3.56 4.69
C ALA A 219 -15.25 -2.42 5.73
N PRO A 220 -14.26 -1.53 5.75
CA PRO A 220 -14.29 -0.37 6.62
C PRO A 220 -15.57 0.43 6.33
N GLU A 221 -16.28 0.85 7.39
CA GLU A 221 -17.42 1.73 7.22
C GLU A 221 -16.94 2.99 6.50
N ARG A 222 -17.59 3.34 5.38
CA ARG A 222 -17.33 4.62 4.73
C ARG A 222 -17.70 5.70 5.74
N ARG A 223 -16.71 6.37 6.34
CA ARG A 223 -16.99 7.61 7.07
C ARG A 223 -17.77 8.49 6.11
N GLY A 224 -19.00 8.83 6.51
CA GLY A 224 -19.87 9.69 5.72
C GLY A 224 -19.14 10.96 5.32
N ASP A 225 -19.54 11.50 4.17
CA ASP A 225 -19.03 12.71 3.53
C ASP A 225 -19.32 14.00 4.35
N THR A 226 -19.32 13.91 5.68
CA THR A 226 -19.74 14.95 6.63
C THR A 226 -18.59 15.57 7.42
N ASP A 227 -17.34 15.12 7.25
CA ASP A 227 -16.16 15.70 7.94
C ASP A 227 -15.29 16.60 7.05
N ARG A 228 -15.69 16.86 5.78
CA ARG A 228 -14.97 17.79 4.89
C ARG A 228 -15.21 19.28 5.18
N ASP A 229 -16.11 19.63 6.11
CA ASP A 229 -16.42 21.03 6.47
C ASP A 229 -15.78 21.53 7.78
N ARG A 230 -14.98 20.72 8.48
CA ARG A 230 -14.16 21.26 9.59
C ARG A 230 -12.74 21.54 9.12
N SER A 231 -12.61 22.67 8.44
CA SER A 231 -11.32 23.37 8.41
C SER A 231 -10.93 23.71 9.85
N PRO A 232 -9.77 23.27 10.36
CA PRO A 232 -9.31 23.67 11.68
C PRO A 232 -8.88 25.15 11.62
N SER A 233 -9.76 26.03 12.08
CA SER A 233 -9.42 27.44 12.29
C SER A 233 -8.22 27.53 13.25
N PRO A 234 -7.11 28.19 12.87
CA PRO A 234 -6.00 28.40 13.77
C PRO A 234 -6.42 29.36 14.89
N SER A 235 -6.37 28.85 16.13
CA SER A 235 -6.48 29.62 17.36
C SER A 235 -5.50 30.79 17.34
N SER A 236 -6.02 32.00 17.16
CA SER A 236 -5.27 33.23 17.37
C SER A 236 -5.49 33.68 18.80
N SER A 237 -4.54 33.36 19.67
CA SER A 237 -4.36 34.06 20.94
C SER A 237 -3.90 35.49 20.65
N ALA A 238 -4.73 36.48 20.98
CA ALA A 238 -4.27 37.83 21.23
C ALA A 238 -5.17 38.48 22.28
N SER A 239 -4.65 38.56 23.50
CA SER A 239 -5.13 39.45 24.54
C SER A 239 -4.91 40.91 24.12
N ALA A 240 -5.96 41.71 24.08
CA ALA A 240 -5.85 43.17 24.23
C ALA A 240 -7.13 43.72 24.85
N THR A 241 -6.97 44.20 26.07
CA THR A 241 -7.93 44.93 26.91
C THR A 241 -8.23 46.31 26.32
N GLY A 242 -9.51 46.72 26.29
CA GLY A 242 -9.89 48.12 26.07
C GLY A 242 -11.33 48.33 25.60
N SER A 243 -12.23 48.62 26.55
CA SER A 243 -13.59 49.17 26.35
C SER A 243 -13.62 50.58 26.97
N PRO A 244 -14.67 51.43 26.82
CA PRO A 244 -15.67 51.59 25.77
C PRO A 244 -15.95 53.08 25.38
N SER A 245 -16.75 53.34 24.35
CA SER A 245 -17.64 54.53 24.31
C SER A 245 -18.72 54.42 23.23
N ALA A 246 -19.83 55.06 23.53
CA ALA A 246 -21.19 54.75 23.13
C ALA A 246 -21.76 55.65 22.02
N SER A 247 -23.00 55.28 21.63
CA SER A 247 -24.07 56.13 21.06
C SER A 247 -24.01 56.39 19.55
N ALA A 248 -25.09 56.37 18.77
CA ALA A 248 -26.51 56.09 19.00
C ALA A 248 -27.23 56.07 17.62
N ASN A 249 -28.42 55.44 17.57
CA ASN A 249 -29.60 55.71 16.72
C ASN A 249 -29.42 55.76 15.17
N ASP A 250 -30.41 55.49 14.31
CA ASP A 250 -31.84 55.24 14.44
C ASP A 250 -32.32 54.52 13.16
N SER A 251 -33.37 53.72 13.30
CA SER A 251 -34.51 53.52 12.39
C SER A 251 -34.38 53.83 10.89
N SER A 252 -34.75 52.87 10.03
CA SER A 252 -36.05 52.91 9.32
C SER A 252 -36.23 51.75 8.33
N ALA A 253 -37.48 51.32 8.26
CA ALA A 253 -38.05 50.23 7.47
C ALA A 253 -38.16 50.51 5.97
N SER A 254 -38.29 49.44 5.16
CA SER A 254 -39.28 49.21 4.08
C SER A 254 -38.73 48.10 3.18
N ALA A 255 -39.25 46.86 3.25
CA ALA A 255 -40.45 46.38 2.57
C ALA A 255 -40.33 46.32 1.03
N ASP A 256 -39.89 45.14 0.54
CA ASP A 256 -40.65 44.23 -0.34
C ASP A 256 -40.86 44.61 -1.85
N PRO A 257 -41.41 43.72 -2.73
CA PRO A 257 -40.60 42.93 -3.67
C PRO A 257 -41.09 42.95 -5.15
N SER A 258 -40.48 42.09 -5.98
CA SER A 258 -41.06 41.40 -7.17
C SER A 258 -40.72 41.96 -8.59
N PRO A 259 -41.14 41.29 -9.69
CA PRO A 259 -40.24 40.60 -10.64
C PRO A 259 -40.49 41.02 -12.11
N SER A 260 -39.85 40.39 -13.09
CA SER A 260 -40.27 40.24 -14.53
C SER A 260 -39.11 39.57 -15.29
N SER A 261 -39.17 38.31 -15.74
CA SER A 261 -39.89 37.75 -16.91
C SER A 261 -39.20 37.98 -18.27
N ASP A 262 -38.96 36.84 -18.93
CA ASP A 262 -38.99 36.55 -20.37
C ASP A 262 -37.91 37.05 -21.34
N GLY A 263 -37.47 36.11 -22.20
CA GLY A 263 -37.01 36.46 -23.53
C GLY A 263 -36.15 35.44 -24.29
N ARG A 264 -36.78 34.32 -24.73
CA ARG A 264 -36.44 33.45 -25.88
C ARG A 264 -35.13 32.66 -25.92
#